data_AF-A0A8C1NAX4-F1
#
_entry.id   AF-A0A8C1NAX4-F1
#
_cell.length_a   1.000
_cell.length_b   1.000
_cell.length_c   1.000
_cell.angle_alpha   90.00
_cell.angle_beta   90.00
_cell.angle_gamma   90.00
#
_symmetry.space_group_name_H-M   'P 1'
#
loop_
_entity.id
_entity.type
_entity.pdbx_description
1 polymer ?
#
loop_
_entity_poly.entity_id
_entity_poly.type
_entity_poly.pdbx_seq_one_letter_code
_entity_poly.pdbx_strand_id
1 'polypeptide(L)' 'MNLLFLGREYSKGADYFRDRLRAKIKELISRAEFVLKELEALYYPRKYRALKNRYYETDQKFKFSYC' A
#
# COMPACT_ATOMS: atom_id res chain seq x y z
N MET A 1 -10.64 13.90 -20.41
CA MET A 1 -11.97 14.39 -19.99
C MET A 1 -13.07 13.67 -20.78
N ASN A 2 -13.26 12.35 -20.62
CA ASN A 2 -14.24 11.58 -21.41
C ASN A 2 -15.40 11.04 -20.55
N LEU A 3 -15.10 10.67 -19.29
CA LEU A 3 -16.09 10.06 -18.41
C LEU A 3 -17.17 11.04 -17.92
N LEU A 4 -16.82 12.31 -17.72
CA LEU A 4 -17.78 13.35 -17.33
C LEU A 4 -18.77 13.69 -18.46
N PHE A 5 -18.32 13.56 -19.72
CA PHE A 5 -19.14 13.80 -20.89
C PHE A 5 -20.23 12.72 -21.02
N LEU A 6 -19.83 11.44 -20.86
CA LEU A 6 -20.75 10.29 -20.85
C LEU A 6 -21.78 10.35 -19.72
N GLY A 7 -21.44 10.99 -18.59
CA GLY A 7 -22.36 11.18 -17.47
C GLY A 7 -23.60 12.04 -17.79
N ARG A 8 -23.60 12.82 -18.88
CA ARG A 8 -24.75 13.67 -19.25
C ARG A 8 -25.95 12.89 -19.77
N GLU A 9 -25.71 11.74 -20.40
CA GLU A 9 -26.75 10.87 -20.96
C GLU A 9 -27.20 9.80 -19.95
N TYR A 10 -26.71 9.87 -18.71
CA TYR A 10 -27.01 8.87 -17.69
C TYR A 10 -28.49 8.93 -17.30
N SER A 11 -29.16 7.78 -17.29
CA SER A 11 -30.62 7.68 -17.08
C SER A 11 -31.13 8.27 -15.76
N LYS A 12 -30.26 8.39 -14.75
CA LYS A 12 -30.59 9.00 -13.44
C LYS A 12 -30.13 10.47 -13.30
N GLY A 13 -29.64 11.07 -14.37
CA GLY A 13 -29.14 12.44 -14.41
C GLY A 13 -27.64 12.56 -14.16
N ALA A 14 -27.08 13.70 -14.61
CA ALA A 14 -25.65 13.98 -14.57
C ALA A 14 -25.09 14.15 -13.16
N ASP A 15 -25.87 14.74 -12.25
CA ASP A 15 -25.41 15.01 -10.89
C ASP A 15 -25.29 13.73 -10.06
N TYR A 16 -26.23 12.78 -10.25
CA TYR A 16 -26.14 11.45 -9.66
C TYR A 16 -24.85 10.71 -10.08
N PHE A 17 -24.49 10.82 -11.36
CA PHE A 17 -23.27 10.23 -11.89
C PHE A 17 -22.01 10.87 -11.28
N ARG A 18 -21.99 12.21 -11.17
CA ARG A 18 -20.87 12.97 -10.59
C ARG A 18 -20.65 12.63 -9.12
N ASP A 19 -21.70 12.55 -8.32
CA ASP A 19 -21.59 12.26 -6.89
C ASP A 19 -21.06 10.85 -6.66
N ARG A 20 -21.57 9.87 -7.42
CA ARG A 20 -21.06 8.49 -7.38
C ARG A 20 -19.61 8.39 -7.83
N LEU A 21 -19.23 9.11 -8.89
CA LEU A 21 -17.85 9.13 -9.38
C LEU A 21 -16.90 9.69 -8.31
N ARG A 22 -17.28 10.79 -7.65
CA ARG A 22 -16.51 11.36 -6.53
C ARG A 22 -16.40 10.39 -5.36
N ALA A 23 -17.48 9.70 -5.01
CA ALA A 23 -17.46 8.67 -3.96
C ALA A 23 -16.49 7.53 -4.31
N LYS A 24 -16.51 7.05 -5.56
CA LYS A 24 -15.63 5.97 -5.99
C LYS A 24 -14.16 6.37 -6.03
N ILE A 25 -13.85 7.60 -6.41
CA ILE A 25 -12.48 8.13 -6.35
C ILE A 25 -11.97 8.14 -4.91
N LYS A 26 -12.77 8.61 -3.96
CA LYS A 26 -12.39 8.62 -2.53
C LYS A 26 -12.14 7.20 -2.00
N GLU A 27 -12.98 6.24 -2.36
CA GLU A 27 -12.80 4.84 -1.98
C GLU A 27 -11.47 4.27 -2.53
N LEU A 28 -11.15 4.54 -3.79
CA LEU A 28 -9.91 4.07 -4.41
C LEU A 28 -8.66 4.71 -3.79
N ILE A 29 -8.73 6.00 -3.45
CA ILE A 29 -7.64 6.69 -2.73
C ILE A 29 -7.44 6.04 -1.35
N SER A 30 -8.51 5.81 -0.60
CA SER A 30 -8.43 5.13 0.71
C SER A 30 -7.82 3.73 0.60
N ARG A 31 -8.19 2.97 -0.43
CA ARG A 31 -7.58 1.65 -0.69
C ARG A 31 -6.10 1.76 -1.03
N ALA A 32 -5.69 2.77 -1.80
CA ALA A 32 -4.27 2.99 -2.13
C ALA A 32 -3.45 3.33 -0.88
N GLU A 33 -3.97 4.19 0.00
CA GLU A 33 -3.34 4.53 1.28
C GLU A 33 -3.20 3.32 2.20
N PHE A 34 -4.19 2.43 2.20
CA PHE A 34 -4.13 1.18 2.95
C PHE A 34 -3.00 0.26 2.46
N VAL A 35 -2.91 0.04 1.14
CA VAL A 35 -1.86 -0.80 0.54
C VAL A 35 -0.46 -0.22 0.80
N LEU A 36 -0.31 1.11 0.80
CA LEU A 36 0.95 1.77 1.14
C LEU A 36 1.40 1.42 2.56
N LYS A 37 0.49 1.50 3.54
CA LYS A 37 0.78 1.16 4.94
C LYS A 37 1.15 -0.31 5.12
N GLU A 38 0.50 -1.23 4.39
CA GLU A 38 0.86 -2.65 4.41
C GLU A 38 2.27 -2.89 3.85
N LEU A 39 2.64 -2.20 2.77
CA LEU A 39 4.00 -2.27 2.20
C LEU A 39 5.05 -1.73 3.16
N GLU A 40 4.79 -0.60 3.82
CA GLU A 40 5.67 -0.06 4.87
C GLU A 40 5.82 -1.06 6.02
N ALA A 41 4.72 -1.61 6.51
CA ALA A 41 4.71 -2.62 7.56
C ALA A 41 5.46 -3.91 7.16
N LEU A 42 5.47 -4.27 5.87
CA LEU A 42 6.24 -5.40 5.36
C LEU A 42 7.73 -5.09 5.22
N TYR A 43 8.08 -3.85 4.84
CA TYR A 43 9.45 -3.44 4.58
C TYR A 43 10.32 -3.44 5.85
N TYR A 44 9.83 -2.88 6.97
CA TYR A 44 10.62 -2.77 8.20
C TYR A 44 11.03 -4.14 8.81
N PRO A 45 10.15 -5.15 8.95
CA PRO A 45 10.52 -6.46 9.48
C PRO A 45 11.43 -7.24 8.54
N ARG A 46 11.30 -7.08 7.22
CA ARG A 46 12.22 -7.70 6.25
C ARG A 46 13.61 -7.09 6.35
N LYS A 47 13.69 -5.75 6.40
CA LYS A 47 14.94 -5.01 6.60
C LYS A 47 15.60 -5.39 7.93
N TYR A 48 14.83 -5.44 9.02
CA TYR A 48 15.34 -5.83 10.33
C TYR A 48 15.86 -7.28 10.34
N ARG A 49 15.11 -8.25 9.77
CA ARG A 49 15.57 -9.64 9.65
C ARG A 49 16.87 -9.75 8.86
N ALA A 50 16.94 -9.10 7.69
CA ALA A 50 18.15 -9.11 6.87
C ALA A 50 19.36 -8.46 7.58
N LEU A 51 19.15 -7.37 8.32
CA LEU A 51 20.19 -6.69 9.09
C LEU A 51 20.65 -7.56 10.26
N LYS A 52 19.71 -8.12 11.03
CA LYS A 52 19.99 -8.97 12.20
C LYS A 52 20.87 -10.16 11.82
N ASN A 53 20.55 -10.83 10.70
CA ASN A 53 21.33 -11.96 10.23
C ASN A 53 22.79 -11.57 9.91
N ARG A 54 23.03 -10.38 9.34
CA ARG A 54 24.39 -9.94 9.00
C ARG A 54 25.28 -9.65 10.21
N TYR A 55 24.74 -9.07 11.27
CA TYR A 55 25.55 -8.57 12.39
C TYR A 55 25.60 -9.52 13.59
N TYR A 56 24.55 -10.29 13.85
CA TYR A 56 24.48 -11.14 15.05
C TYR A 56 24.82 -12.61 14.77
N GLU A 57 24.65 -13.11 13.54
CA GLU A 57 25.07 -14.49 13.22
C GLU A 57 26.60 -14.61 13.12
N THR A 58 27.31 -13.53 12.77
CA THR A 58 28.78 -13.48 12.77
C THR A 58 29.37 -13.52 14.18
N ASP A 59 28.79 -12.79 15.12
CA ASP A 59 29.23 -12.76 16.53
C ASP A 59 28.98 -14.10 17.25
N GLN A 60 27.87 -14.77 16.92
CA GLN A 60 27.52 -16.05 17.54
C GLN A 60 28.37 -17.19 16.98
N LYS A 61 28.70 -17.19 15.68
CA LYS A 61 29.67 -18.14 15.09
C LYS A 61 31.06 -17.99 15.68
N PHE A 62 31.49 -16.76 16.01
CA PHE A 62 32.76 -16.54 16.67
C PHE A 62 32.77 -17.12 18.09
N LYS A 63 31.69 -16.95 18.87
CA LYS A 63 31.60 -17.51 20.24
C LYS A 63 31.57 -19.05 20.31
N PHE A 64 31.03 -19.74 19.30
CA PHE A 64 30.98 -21.21 19.26
C PHE A 64 32.20 -21.88 18.61
N SER A 65 33.12 -21.10 18.01
CA SER A 65 34.33 -21.64 17.37
C SER A 65 35.55 -21.69 18.30
N TYR A 66 35.51 -21.01 19.45
CA TYR A 66 36.59 -20.98 20.44
C TYR A 66 36.26 -21.74 21.74
N CYS A 67 35.30 -22.68 21.68
CA CYS A 67 34.99 -23.61 22.76
C CYS A 67 35.13 -25.05 22.28
#